data_AF-A0A0K3B2N1-F1
#
_entry.id   AF-A0A0K3B2N1-F1
#
_cell.length_a   1.000
_cell.length_b   1.000
_cell.length_c   1.000
_cell.angle_alpha   90.00
_cell.angle_beta   90.00
_cell.angle_gamma   90.00
#
_symmetry.space_group_name_H-M   'P 1'
#
loop_
_entity.id
_entity.type
_entity.pdbx_description
1 polymer ?
#
loop_
_entity_poly.entity_id
_entity_poly.type
_entity_poly.pdbx_seq_one_letter_code
_entity_poly.pdbx_strand_id
1 'polypeptide(L)' 'MSDYFGPIDPYVVFPAGALASGAIVLLLNGAVLFSLLALVLAGLLVLFDSWVNRDERAPRRRPARYRHTRW' A
#
# COMPACT_ATOMS: atom_id res chain seq x y z
N MET A 1 6.87 17.16 -9.33
CA MET A 1 5.71 16.28 -9.09
C MET A 1 5.91 15.65 -7.74
N SER A 2 5.04 15.97 -6.78
CA SER A 2 5.13 15.52 -5.40
C SER A 2 4.75 14.03 -5.31
N ASP A 3 5.70 13.20 -4.89
CA ASP A 3 5.43 11.81 -4.51
C ASP A 3 4.61 11.81 -3.22
N TYR A 4 3.29 11.89 -3.35
CA TYR A 4 2.37 11.87 -2.21
C TYR A 4 2.20 10.47 -1.59
N PHE A 5 2.71 9.43 -2.23
CA PHE A 5 2.49 8.02 -1.88
C PHE A 5 3.82 7.28 -1.74
N GLY A 6 4.06 6.71 -0.56
CA GLY A 6 5.21 5.87 -0.26
C GLY A 6 5.03 4.41 -0.74
N PRO A 7 6.09 3.59 -0.70
CA PRO A 7 6.01 2.18 -1.00
C PRO A 7 5.02 1.47 -0.06
N ILE A 8 4.14 0.63 -0.63
CA ILE A 8 3.14 -0.15 0.12
C ILE A 8 3.86 -1.23 0.93
N ASP A 9 3.54 -1.35 2.21
CA ASP A 9 4.09 -2.39 3.07
C ASP A 9 3.46 -3.77 2.73
N PRO A 10 4.26 -4.82 2.47
CA PRO A 10 3.74 -6.17 2.21
C PRO A 10 2.89 -6.74 3.36
N TYR A 11 3.04 -6.28 4.60
CA TYR A 11 2.22 -6.71 5.72
C TYR A 11 0.78 -6.14 5.66
N VAL A 12 0.57 -5.00 4.98
CA VAL A 12 -0.78 -4.43 4.77
C VAL A 12 -1.56 -5.15 3.66
N VAL A 13 -0.87 -5.85 2.77
CA VAL A 13 -1.49 -6.66 1.72
C VAL A 13 -2.33 -7.81 2.31
N PHE A 14 -1.92 -8.36 3.45
CA PHE A 14 -2.67 -9.44 4.13
C PHE A 14 -4.07 -9.01 4.59
N PRO A 15 -4.23 -7.97 5.44
CA PRO A 15 -5.55 -7.50 5.87
C PRO A 15 -6.37 -6.92 4.71
N ALA A 16 -5.74 -6.21 3.76
CA ALA A 16 -6.43 -5.72 2.57
C ALA A 16 -6.96 -6.87 1.70
N GLY A 17 -6.17 -7.93 1.52
CA GLY A 17 -6.56 -9.15 0.82
C GLY A 17 -7.70 -9.89 1.51
N ALA A 18 -7.66 -9.98 2.85
CA ALA A 18 -8.75 -10.57 3.63
C ALA A 18 -10.06 -9.80 3.44
N LEU A 19 -10.03 -8.47 3.51
CA LEU A 19 -11.20 -7.62 3.26
C LEU A 19 -11.72 -7.75 1.82
N ALA A 20 -10.83 -7.78 0.82
CA ALA A 20 -11.21 -7.99 -0.57
C ALA A 20 -11.86 -9.36 -0.79
N SER A 21 -11.32 -10.42 -0.17
CA SER A 21 -11.89 -11.77 -0.25
C SER A 21 -13.27 -11.85 0.40
N GLY A 22 -13.45 -11.22 1.57
CA GLY A 22 -14.75 -11.11 2.24
C GLY A 22 -15.75 -10.32 1.41
N ALA A 23 -15.30 -9.25 0.74
CA ALA A 23 -16.15 -8.47 -0.15
C ALA A 23 -16.66 -9.30 -1.33
N ILE A 24 -15.83 -10.15 -1.92
CA ILE A 24 -16.24 -11.06 -3.00
C ILE A 24 -17.32 -12.02 -2.51
N VAL A 25 -17.14 -12.62 -1.34
CA VAL A 25 -18.14 -13.54 -0.75
C VAL A 25 -19.45 -12.81 -0.48
N LEU A 26 -19.41 -11.60 0.07
CA LEU A 26 -20.60 -10.77 0.31
C LEU A 26 -21.31 -10.40 -1.00
N LEU A 27 -20.55 -10.07 -2.04
CA LEU A 27 -21.09 -9.75 -3.37
C LEU A 27 -21.84 -10.95 -3.97
N LEU A 28 -21.26 -12.15 -3.88
CA LEU A 28 -21.87 -13.39 -4.36
C LEU A 28 -23.18 -13.74 -3.61
N ASN A 29 -23.34 -13.26 -2.38
CA ASN A 29 -24.55 -13.44 -1.57
C ASN A 29 -25.56 -12.28 -1.73
N GLY A 30 -25.32 -11.35 -2.66
CA GLY A 30 -26.21 -10.21 -2.90
C GLY A 30 -26.10 -9.07 -1.88
N ALA A 31 -25.14 -9.13 -0.96
CA ALA A 31 -24.90 -8.10 0.05
C ALA A 31 -24.01 -6.96 -0.51
N VAL A 32 -24.49 -6.30 -1.57
CA VAL A 32 -23.72 -5.32 -2.36
C VAL A 32 -23.23 -4.13 -1.53
N LEU A 33 -24.05 -3.61 -0.61
CA LEU A 33 -23.66 -2.49 0.26
C LEU A 33 -22.52 -2.87 1.20
N PHE A 34 -22.54 -4.09 1.73
CA PHE A 34 -21.50 -4.59 2.64
C PHE A 34 -20.20 -4.93 1.89
N SER A 35 -20.29 -5.46 0.67
CA SER A 35 -19.10 -5.69 -0.15
C SER A 35 -18.44 -4.37 -0.57
N LEU A 36 -19.24 -3.35 -0.91
CA LEU A 36 -18.74 -2.02 -1.21
C LEU A 36 -18.01 -1.40 -0.01
N LEU A 37 -18.61 -1.50 1.18
CA LEU A 37 -17.99 -1.03 2.42
C LEU A 37 -16.65 -1.71 2.69
N ALA A 38 -16.59 -3.03 2.54
CA ALA A 38 -15.36 -3.81 2.73
C ALA A 38 -14.26 -3.43 1.72
N LEU A 39 -14.63 -3.19 0.45
CA LEU A 39 -13.68 -2.70 -0.57
C LEU A 39 -13.18 -1.29 -0.27
N VAL A 40 -14.06 -0.39 0.17
CA VAL A 40 -13.67 0.96 0.58
C VAL A 40 -12.69 0.91 1.74
N LEU A 41 -12.96 0.09 2.76
CA LEU A 41 -12.06 -0.11 3.89
C LEU A 41 -10.70 -0.68 3.46
N ALA A 42 -10.68 -1.67 2.57
CA ALA A 42 -9.44 -2.23 2.03
C ALA A 42 -8.62 -1.18 1.28
N GLY A 43 -9.27 -0.37 0.44
CA GLY A 43 -8.64 0.74 -0.26
C GLY A 43 -8.10 1.81 0.69
N LEU A 44 -8.88 2.17 1.72
CA LEU A 44 -8.46 3.14 2.74
C LEU A 44 -7.23 2.65 3.52
N LEU A 45 -7.18 1.36 3.84
CA LEU A 45 -6.04 0.74 4.53
C LEU A 45 -4.75 0.87 3.72
N VAL A 46 -4.79 0.54 2.44
CA VAL A 46 -3.63 0.65 1.54
C VAL A 46 -3.22 2.10 1.32
N LEU A 47 -4.21 3.00 1.17
CA LEU A 47 -3.95 4.42 0.99
C LEU A 47 -3.33 5.04 2.25
N PHE A 48 -3.85 4.67 3.42
CA PHE A 48 -3.34 5.13 4.71
C PHE A 48 -1.95 4.58 4.98
N ASP A 49 -1.69 3.30 4.71
CA ASP A 49 -0.37 2.70 4.80
C ASP A 49 0.64 3.43 3.90
N SER A 50 0.29 3.63 2.63
CA SER A 50 1.13 4.37 1.69
C SER A 50 1.38 5.83 2.11
N TRP A 51 0.39 6.46 2.76
CA TRP A 51 0.53 7.82 3.31
C TRP A 51 1.43 7.86 4.55
N VAL A 52 1.29 6.91 5.48
CA VAL A 52 2.14 6.82 6.68
C VAL A 52 3.58 6.46 6.29
N ASN A 53 3.76 5.52 5.36
CA ASN A 53 5.08 5.06 4.91
C ASN A 53 5.80 6.07 4.00
N ARG A 54 5.18 7.22 3.71
CA ARG A 54 5.75 8.33 2.94
C ARG A 54 6.92 9.00 3.66
N ASP A 55 6.86 9.14 4.99
CA ASP A 55 7.81 9.98 5.73
C ASP A 55 9.11 9.25 6.11
N GLU A 56 9.10 7.90 6.15
CA GLU A 56 10.25 7.12 6.65
C GLU A 56 11.17 6.57 5.55
N ARG A 57 10.71 6.47 4.30
CA ARG A 57 11.41 5.69 3.25
C ARG A 57 11.39 6.33 1.87
N ALA A 58 11.85 7.57 1.78
CA ALA A 58 12.77 7.86 0.68
C ALA A 58 14.15 7.33 1.14
N PRO A 59 14.53 6.06 0.91
CA PRO A 59 15.95 5.78 0.90
C PRO A 59 16.46 6.74 -0.15
N ARG A 60 17.35 7.65 0.26
CA ARG A 60 18.34 8.20 -0.67
C ARG A 60 18.74 7.01 -1.52
N ARG A 61 18.28 6.96 -2.77
CA ARG A 61 19.01 6.30 -3.83
C ARG A 61 20.34 7.05 -3.79
N ARG A 62 21.23 6.67 -2.87
CA ARG A 62 22.62 7.07 -2.90
C ARG A 62 23.03 6.46 -4.23
N PRO A 63 23.29 7.25 -5.30
CA PRO A 63 24.10 6.68 -6.35
C PRO A 63 25.34 6.18 -5.62
N ALA A 64 25.63 4.89 -5.74
CA ALA A 64 26.82 4.30 -5.18
C ALA A 64 27.97 5.23 -5.57
N ARG A 65 28.52 5.95 -4.60
CA ARG A 65 29.59 6.91 -4.82
C ARG A 65 30.78 6.05 -5.21
N TYR A 66 30.94 5.83 -6.51
CA TYR A 66 32.10 5.19 -7.11
C TYR A 66 33.29 6.08 -6.74
N ARG A 67 33.89 5.73 -5.60
CA ARG A 67 35.15 6.30 -5.14
C ARG A 67 36.22 5.67 -6.01
N HIS A 68 36.41 6.19 -7.22
CA HIS A 68 37.66 6.02 -7.93
C HIS A 68 38.72 6.88 -7.24
N THR A 69 39.24 6.39 -6.12
CA THR A 69 40.59 6.71 -5.69
C THR A 69 41.52 5.87 -6.53
N ARG A 70 42.07 6.46 -7.59
CA ARG A 70 43.35 6.02 -8.15
C ARG A 70 44.30 7.21 -8.20
N TRP A 71 45.37 6.98 -7.44
CA TRP A 71 46.70 7.56 -7.48
C TRP A 71 47.19 7.88 -8.89
#